data_AF-A0A9E3FA34-F1
#
_entry.id   AF-A0A9E3FA34-F1
#
_cell.length_a   1.000
_cell.length_b   1.000
_cell.length_c   1.000
_cell.angle_alpha   90.00
_cell.angle_beta   90.00
_cell.angle_gamma   90.00
#
_symmetry.space_group_name_H-M   'P 1'
#
loop_
_entity.id
_entity.type
_entity.pdbx_description
1 polymer ?
#
loop_
_entity_poly.entity_id
_entity_poly.type
_entity_poly.pdbx_seq_one_letter_code
_entity_poly.pdbx_strand_id
1 'polypeptide(L)'
;MASISRPTPKAANQSFCRQCGERLGGGRFCGSCGTPSGASGELVINLATGARESTPTIPTQREAIDDGPPQFNLSETAEERHEERAERQRSKLLVAMMLVVVLLIAGGSTALVFLTRHGAVDTFPAQSRTALAPLAAANETFAQQVHQFSKATSLRDAKADVAALASTAIQTRAALATLTVGSSPADRHVKAAADAAIASETNWLTTAAGALAQPAGPMAAQLTSLGLDVASKLDALGSALPGISATFADASTFIEYVDGQARSAQTTVDVRRFIRRIDTLVAQSQTAFTQINEVFGVLSNVANGGFSSMSLAQLEQEVTTVISNRSSIAASARTLNAPTAPARHVQSLFVTAMDDSLKDDQAIDGCLNENNRYGFAYIASSCLTASSAYANTAHEAKDTFWRAFNSLRRSVGMNTSHRSL
;
A
#
# COMPACT_ATOMS: atom_id res chain seq x y z
N MET A 1 51.97 20.41 -56.15
CA MET A 1 51.14 20.57 -54.93
C MET A 1 50.58 19.20 -54.57
N ALA A 2 51.07 18.58 -53.49
CA ALA A 2 50.66 17.25 -53.06
C ALA A 2 49.56 17.38 -51.99
N SER A 3 48.41 16.74 -52.23
CA SER A 3 47.28 16.70 -51.30
C SER A 3 47.50 15.61 -50.26
N ILE A 4 47.56 16.00 -48.98
CA ILE A 4 47.65 15.09 -47.84
C ILE A 4 46.22 14.73 -47.41
N SER A 5 45.77 13.51 -47.73
CA SER A 5 44.52 12.96 -47.20
C SER A 5 44.69 12.59 -45.72
N ARG A 6 43.88 13.19 -44.84
CA ARG A 6 43.80 12.80 -43.42
C ARG A 6 42.92 11.54 -43.27
N PRO A 7 43.32 10.55 -42.45
CA PRO A 7 42.50 9.39 -42.16
C PRO A 7 41.29 9.76 -41.29
N THR A 8 40.13 9.23 -41.64
CA THR A 8 38.89 9.30 -40.84
C THR A 8 39.03 8.47 -39.56
N PRO A 9 38.53 8.94 -38.41
CA PRO A 9 38.59 8.19 -37.16
C PRO A 9 37.70 6.93 -37.24
N LYS A 10 38.26 5.77 -36.86
CA LYS A 10 37.52 4.52 -36.67
C LYS A 10 36.43 4.73 -35.61
N ALA A 11 35.19 4.39 -35.96
CA ALA A 11 34.09 4.36 -34.99
C ALA A 11 34.43 3.41 -33.83
N ALA A 12 34.30 3.90 -32.60
CA ALA A 12 34.50 3.08 -31.41
C ALA A 12 33.35 2.06 -31.29
N ASN A 13 33.68 0.76 -31.26
CA ASN A 13 32.72 -0.33 -31.05
C ASN A 13 31.96 -0.10 -29.74
N GLN A 14 30.64 0.11 -29.83
CA GLN A 14 29.76 0.21 -28.67
C GLN A 14 29.31 -1.20 -28.30
N SER A 15 29.68 -1.67 -27.11
CA SER A 15 29.21 -2.93 -26.54
C SER A 15 28.03 -2.66 -25.60
N PHE A 16 27.10 -3.62 -25.51
CA PHE A 16 25.91 -3.55 -24.64
C PHE A 16 25.91 -4.70 -23.63
N CYS A 17 25.32 -4.49 -22.45
CA CYS A 17 25.23 -5.50 -21.42
C CYS A 17 24.20 -6.56 -21.80
N ARG A 18 24.60 -7.84 -21.85
CA ARG A 18 23.68 -8.94 -22.19
C ARG A 18 22.54 -9.14 -21.18
N GLN A 19 22.70 -8.66 -19.96
CA GLN A 19 21.73 -8.92 -18.89
C GLN A 19 20.68 -7.81 -18.74
N CYS A 20 21.02 -6.56 -19.07
CA CYS A 20 20.09 -5.43 -18.93
C CYS A 20 19.97 -4.54 -20.18
N GLY A 21 20.72 -4.83 -21.25
CA GLY A 21 20.68 -4.07 -22.50
C GLY A 21 21.44 -2.73 -22.48
N GLU A 22 21.95 -2.29 -21.33
CA GLU A 22 22.61 -0.98 -21.20
C GLU A 22 23.95 -0.87 -21.93
N ARG A 23 24.25 0.33 -22.43
CA ARG A 23 25.50 0.60 -23.14
C ARG A 23 26.69 0.52 -22.18
N LEU A 24 27.69 -0.30 -22.54
CA LEU A 24 28.89 -0.49 -21.75
C LEU A 24 29.86 0.65 -22.03
N GLY A 25 30.10 1.51 -21.04
CA GLY A 25 31.08 2.60 -21.09
C GLY A 25 32.55 2.14 -21.03
N GLY A 26 32.87 0.91 -21.48
CA GLY A 26 34.22 0.35 -21.43
C GLY A 26 34.68 -0.20 -20.07
N GLY A 27 33.83 -0.18 -19.03
CA GLY A 27 34.11 -0.77 -17.72
C GLY A 27 33.99 -2.30 -17.70
N ARG A 28 34.66 -2.97 -16.75
CA ARG A 28 34.63 -4.44 -16.54
C ARG A 28 33.27 -4.98 -16.06
N PHE A 29 32.38 -4.10 -15.61
CA PHE A 29 31.03 -4.42 -15.16
C PHE A 29 30.05 -3.43 -15.78
N CYS A 30 28.82 -3.87 -16.02
CA CYS A 30 27.73 -2.99 -16.42
C CYS A 30 27.39 -2.03 -15.27
N GLY A 31 27.40 -0.73 -15.53
CA GLY A 31 27.09 0.28 -14.52
C GLY A 31 25.65 0.27 -14.01
N SER A 32 24.72 -0.36 -14.74
CA SER A 32 23.30 -0.44 -14.38
C SER A 32 22.95 -1.70 -13.59
N CYS A 33 23.41 -2.89 -14.04
CA CYS A 33 23.04 -4.16 -13.42
C CYS A 33 24.19 -4.92 -12.74
N GLY A 34 25.44 -4.43 -12.83
CA GLY A 34 26.61 -5.05 -12.18
C GLY A 34 27.18 -6.29 -12.88
N THR A 35 26.62 -6.75 -14.00
CA THR A 35 27.09 -7.96 -14.70
C THR A 35 28.45 -7.73 -15.37
N PRO A 36 29.44 -8.66 -15.24
CA PRO A 36 30.76 -8.52 -15.85
C PRO A 36 30.69 -8.50 -17.39
N SER A 37 31.44 -7.60 -18.02
CA SER A 37 31.33 -7.25 -19.45
C SER A 37 32.24 -8.06 -20.39
N GLY A 38 32.81 -9.18 -19.94
CA GLY A 38 33.71 -10.01 -20.76
C GLY A 38 33.87 -11.42 -20.23
N ALA A 39 33.00 -12.33 -20.66
CA ALA A 39 33.20 -13.77 -20.55
C ALA A 39 33.22 -14.39 -21.95
N SER A 40 34.24 -14.03 -22.72
CA SER A 40 34.67 -14.78 -23.90
C SER A 40 36.11 -15.22 -23.61
N GLY A 41 36.27 -16.39 -22.98
CA GLY A 41 37.59 -16.90 -22.60
C GLY A 41 37.51 -18.16 -21.74
N GLU A 42 37.26 -19.30 -22.39
CA GLU A 42 37.97 -20.56 -22.17
C GLU A 42 38.33 -20.93 -20.72
N LEU A 43 37.42 -21.65 -20.05
CA LEU A 43 37.79 -22.54 -18.95
C LEU A 43 37.59 -23.99 -19.41
N VAL A 44 38.65 -24.59 -19.92
CA VAL A 44 38.74 -26.03 -20.19
C VAL A 44 38.71 -26.76 -18.85
N ILE A 45 37.59 -27.38 -18.51
CA ILE A 45 37.55 -28.49 -17.54
C ILE A 45 37.23 -29.75 -18.32
N ASN A 46 38.26 -30.54 -18.59
CA ASN A 46 38.13 -31.96 -18.95
C ASN A 46 37.46 -32.69 -17.79
N LEU A 47 36.33 -33.35 -18.02
CA LEU A 47 35.97 -34.55 -17.25
C LEU A 47 35.10 -35.49 -18.08
N ALA A 48 35.38 -36.78 -17.88
CA ALA A 48 35.15 -37.89 -18.79
C ALA A 48 33.69 -38.38 -18.91
N THR A 49 33.47 -39.05 -20.04
CA THR A 49 32.42 -40.00 -20.40
C THR A 49 31.81 -40.81 -19.24
N GLY A 50 30.47 -40.91 -19.25
CA GLY A 50 29.71 -41.91 -18.53
C GLY A 50 28.24 -41.90 -18.94
N ALA A 51 27.85 -42.87 -19.77
CA ALA A 51 26.47 -43.12 -20.14
C ALA A 51 25.63 -43.53 -18.92
N ARG A 52 24.43 -42.95 -18.76
CA ARG A 52 23.21 -43.71 -18.40
C ARG A 52 21.94 -42.86 -18.47
N GLU A 53 21.02 -43.41 -19.23
CA GLU A 53 19.57 -43.26 -19.21
C GLU A 53 19.01 -43.36 -17.78
N SER A 54 18.24 -42.36 -17.33
CA SER A 54 17.28 -42.46 -16.22
C SER A 54 16.34 -41.25 -16.20
N THR A 55 15.04 -41.57 -16.30
CA THR A 55 13.84 -40.76 -16.06
C THR A 55 13.93 -39.91 -14.77
N PRO A 56 13.45 -38.66 -14.75
CA PRO A 56 13.27 -37.95 -13.48
C PRO A 56 11.84 -38.14 -12.95
N THR A 57 11.74 -38.95 -11.90
CA THR A 57 10.67 -38.93 -10.91
C THR A 57 10.78 -37.67 -10.07
N ILE A 58 9.64 -36.99 -9.88
CA ILE A 58 9.48 -35.79 -9.03
C ILE A 58 9.71 -36.16 -7.55
N PRO A 59 10.61 -35.48 -6.82
CA PRO A 59 10.60 -35.52 -5.36
C PRO A 59 9.91 -34.29 -4.78
N THR A 60 8.85 -34.55 -4.01
CA THR A 60 8.26 -33.66 -3.03
C THR A 60 9.29 -33.39 -1.93
N GLN A 61 9.76 -32.15 -1.80
CA GLN A 61 10.55 -31.74 -0.63
C GLN A 61 9.89 -30.56 0.08
N ARG A 62 9.66 -30.80 1.37
CA ARG A 62 9.07 -29.94 2.39
C ARG A 62 10.23 -29.58 3.33
N GLU A 63 10.68 -28.33 3.32
CA GLU A 63 11.57 -27.73 4.32
C GLU A 63 11.01 -26.34 4.64
N ALA A 64 10.50 -26.13 5.85
CA ALA A 64 11.23 -25.79 7.08
C ALA A 64 11.64 -24.32 7.09
N ILE A 65 10.85 -23.55 7.83
CA ILE A 65 11.02 -22.12 8.15
C ILE A 65 12.18 -22.01 9.13
N ASP A 66 13.17 -21.18 8.80
CA ASP A 66 14.16 -20.68 9.76
C ASP A 66 14.14 -19.14 9.71
N ASP A 67 13.67 -18.54 10.81
CA ASP A 67 13.51 -17.11 11.04
C ASP A 67 14.79 -16.56 11.69
N GLY A 68 15.60 -15.84 10.91
CA GLY A 68 16.65 -14.98 11.41
C GLY A 68 16.54 -13.58 10.80
N PRO A 69 16.36 -12.50 11.58
CA PRO A 69 16.29 -11.16 11.02
C PRO A 69 17.70 -10.70 10.60
N PRO A 70 17.90 -10.19 9.36
CA PRO A 70 19.15 -9.57 8.99
C PRO A 70 19.26 -8.19 9.66
N GLN A 71 20.33 -8.01 10.46
CA GLN A 71 20.76 -6.69 10.89
C GLN A 71 21.43 -5.98 9.71
N PHE A 72 20.79 -4.93 9.20
CA PHE A 72 21.43 -3.99 8.27
C PHE A 72 21.65 -2.64 8.97
N ASN A 73 22.94 -2.33 9.17
CA ASN A 73 23.43 -1.00 9.48
C ASN A 73 23.34 -0.13 8.21
N LEU A 74 22.44 0.84 8.21
CA LEU A 74 22.48 1.97 7.28
C LEU A 74 22.81 3.22 8.09
N SER A 75 24.02 3.75 7.86
CA SER A 75 24.37 5.13 8.21
C SER A 75 23.58 6.06 7.29
N GLU A 76 22.43 6.48 7.78
CA GLU A 76 21.58 7.51 7.18
C GLU A 76 21.95 8.85 7.83
N THR A 77 22.20 9.85 6.99
CA THR A 77 22.65 11.20 7.33
C THR A 77 21.80 11.85 8.43
N ALA A 78 22.48 12.38 9.46
CA ALA A 78 21.89 12.73 10.73
C ALA A 78 21.01 14.01 10.73
N GLU A 79 21.06 14.85 9.71
CA GLU A 79 20.40 16.17 9.75
C GLU A 79 18.89 16.14 9.43
N GLU A 80 18.42 15.37 8.44
CA GLU A 80 16.98 15.33 8.10
C GLU A 80 16.12 14.59 9.15
N ARG A 81 16.72 13.76 9.99
CA ARG A 81 15.99 13.08 11.07
C ARG A 81 15.65 13.98 12.25
N HIS A 82 16.24 15.17 12.39
CA HIS A 82 15.96 16.02 13.55
C HIS A 82 14.64 16.76 13.45
N GLU A 83 14.19 17.12 12.24
CA GLU A 83 12.96 17.90 12.05
C GLU A 83 11.71 17.00 12.04
N GLU A 84 11.75 15.85 11.34
CA GLU A 84 10.61 14.92 11.32
C GLU A 84 10.42 14.18 12.67
N ARG A 85 11.51 13.98 13.44
CA ARG A 85 11.39 13.47 14.81
C ARG A 85 10.80 14.51 15.75
N ALA A 86 11.09 15.80 15.59
CA ALA A 86 10.52 16.83 16.46
C ALA A 86 8.99 16.94 16.34
N GLU A 87 8.42 16.80 15.13
CA GLU A 87 6.96 16.80 14.95
C GLU A 87 6.29 15.51 15.46
N ARG A 88 6.85 14.34 15.16
CA ARG A 88 6.31 13.08 15.69
C ARG A 88 6.43 12.98 17.20
N GLN A 89 7.46 13.59 17.80
CA GLN A 89 7.65 13.60 19.25
C GLN A 89 6.71 14.61 19.94
N ARG A 90 6.41 15.77 19.31
CA ARG A 90 5.38 16.70 19.80
C ARG A 90 3.97 16.13 19.69
N SER A 91 3.64 15.44 18.61
CA SER A 91 2.37 14.70 18.45
C SER A 91 2.20 13.62 19.51
N LYS A 92 3.24 12.81 19.75
CA LYS A 92 3.23 11.80 20.82
C LYS A 92 3.13 12.41 22.22
N LEU A 93 3.72 13.59 22.45
CA LEU A 93 3.66 14.27 23.73
C LEU A 93 2.28 14.91 23.98
N LEU A 94 1.59 15.39 22.94
CA LEU A 94 0.21 15.88 23.02
C LEU A 94 -0.79 14.73 23.24
N VAL A 95 -0.63 13.60 22.54
CA VAL A 95 -1.47 12.41 22.75
C VAL A 95 -1.20 11.79 24.13
N ALA A 96 0.06 11.73 24.57
CA ALA A 96 0.39 11.28 25.92
C ALA A 96 -0.15 12.22 27.01
N MET A 97 -0.13 13.55 26.79
CA MET A 97 -0.76 14.49 27.71
C MET A 97 -2.28 14.33 27.75
N MET A 98 -2.95 14.18 26.62
CA MET A 98 -4.40 13.89 26.57
C MET A 98 -4.73 12.59 27.31
N LEU A 99 -3.95 11.53 27.11
CA LEU A 99 -4.18 10.22 27.74
C LEU A 99 -3.87 10.26 29.25
N VAL A 100 -2.90 11.08 29.68
CA VAL A 100 -2.61 11.35 31.10
C VAL A 100 -3.68 12.24 31.74
N VAL A 101 -4.26 13.20 31.02
CA VAL A 101 -5.39 14.00 31.51
C VAL A 101 -6.65 13.13 31.63
N VAL A 102 -6.92 12.24 30.66
CA VAL A 102 -8.02 11.26 30.75
C VAL A 102 -7.78 10.23 31.87
N LEU A 103 -6.55 9.75 32.07
CA LEU A 103 -6.19 8.88 33.20
C LEU A 103 -6.18 9.61 34.56
N LEU A 104 -5.90 10.91 34.61
CA LEU A 104 -5.99 11.72 35.83
C LEU A 104 -7.44 12.07 36.17
N ILE A 105 -8.31 12.23 35.18
CA ILE A 105 -9.76 12.44 35.37
C ILE A 105 -10.45 11.11 35.70
N ALA A 106 -10.02 9.98 35.13
CA ALA A 106 -10.60 8.66 35.41
C ALA A 106 -9.97 7.94 36.63
N GLY A 107 -8.70 8.21 36.95
CA GLY A 107 -7.95 7.59 38.05
C GLY A 107 -7.84 8.44 39.31
N GLY A 108 -8.15 9.74 39.23
CA GLY A 108 -8.14 10.68 40.35
C GLY A 108 -9.46 10.68 41.13
N SER A 109 -9.71 9.61 41.89
CA SER A 109 -10.28 9.71 43.25
C SER A 109 -11.39 10.76 43.50
N THR A 110 -12.55 10.66 42.84
CA THR A 110 -13.80 11.27 43.36
C THR A 110 -14.51 10.38 44.38
N ALA A 111 -14.03 9.15 44.60
CA ALA A 111 -14.58 8.24 45.61
C ALA A 111 -14.37 8.67 47.07
N LEU A 112 -13.62 9.74 47.37
CA LEU A 112 -13.25 10.11 48.75
C LEU A 112 -13.73 11.47 49.25
N VAL A 113 -14.46 12.27 48.46
CA VAL A 113 -14.94 13.60 48.93
C VAL A 113 -16.36 13.54 49.54
N PHE A 114 -17.04 12.38 49.54
CA PHE A 114 -18.42 12.29 50.01
C PHE A 114 -18.62 12.06 51.53
N LEU A 115 -17.56 11.98 52.34
CA LEU A 115 -17.69 11.56 53.74
C LEU A 115 -17.92 12.67 54.78
N THR A 116 -18.07 13.95 54.41
CA THR A 116 -18.23 15.04 55.41
C THR A 116 -19.33 16.06 55.11
N ARG A 117 -20.51 15.64 54.65
CA ARG A 117 -21.74 16.46 54.73
C ARG A 117 -22.77 15.81 55.65
N HIS A 118 -22.68 16.14 56.94
CA HIS A 118 -23.73 15.85 57.92
C HIS A 118 -24.79 16.96 57.84
N GLY A 119 -26.01 16.65 57.41
CA GLY A 119 -27.14 17.56 57.60
C GLY A 119 -28.39 17.34 56.75
N ALA A 120 -28.28 16.77 55.55
CA ALA A 120 -29.45 16.47 54.71
C ALA A 120 -29.25 15.12 54.03
N VAL A 121 -30.24 14.23 54.13
CA VAL A 121 -30.23 12.97 53.37
C VAL A 121 -30.43 13.35 51.90
N ASP A 122 -29.36 13.29 51.11
CA ASP A 122 -29.45 13.56 49.66
C ASP A 122 -30.50 12.64 49.04
N THR A 123 -31.47 13.23 48.33
CA THR A 123 -32.51 12.44 47.65
C THR A 123 -31.88 11.58 46.54
N PHE A 124 -32.50 10.45 46.23
CA PHE A 124 -32.00 9.55 45.17
C PHE A 124 -31.75 10.27 43.82
N PRO A 125 -32.59 11.23 43.37
CA PRO A 125 -32.30 12.08 42.23
C PRO A 125 -30.98 12.86 42.36
N ALA A 126 -30.70 13.47 43.53
CA ALA A 126 -29.47 14.23 43.74
C ALA A 126 -28.22 13.34 43.67
N GLN A 127 -28.28 12.14 44.26
CA GLN A 127 -27.22 11.15 44.19
C GLN A 127 -27.02 10.62 42.75
N SER A 128 -28.13 10.38 42.03
CA SER A 128 -28.09 9.93 40.64
C SER A 128 -27.45 10.96 39.72
N ARG A 129 -27.74 12.26 39.90
CA ARG A 129 -27.05 13.33 39.15
C ARG A 129 -25.55 13.29 39.35
N THR A 130 -25.11 13.10 40.59
CA THR A 130 -23.70 13.01 40.93
C THR A 130 -23.05 11.79 40.26
N ALA A 131 -23.72 10.63 40.28
CA ALA A 131 -23.22 9.40 39.68
C ALA A 131 -23.17 9.46 38.13
N LEU A 132 -24.13 10.16 37.50
CA LEU A 132 -24.26 10.31 36.05
C LEU A 132 -23.39 11.43 35.47
N ALA A 133 -22.94 12.39 36.28
CA ALA A 133 -22.16 13.55 35.82
C ALA A 133 -20.90 13.17 35.01
N PRO A 134 -20.09 12.16 35.41
CA PRO A 134 -18.94 11.73 34.60
C PRO A 134 -19.33 11.23 33.21
N LEU A 135 -20.44 10.48 33.11
CA LEU A 135 -20.93 9.96 31.84
C LEU A 135 -21.44 11.07 30.93
N ALA A 136 -22.16 12.05 31.47
CA ALA A 136 -22.61 13.22 30.71
C ALA A 136 -21.43 14.01 30.11
N ALA A 137 -20.38 14.25 30.91
CA ALA A 137 -19.17 14.93 30.45
C ALA A 137 -18.39 14.12 29.40
N ALA A 138 -18.28 12.80 29.58
CA ALA A 138 -17.65 11.91 28.61
C ALA A 138 -18.43 11.86 27.29
N ASN A 139 -19.75 11.85 27.35
CA ASN A 139 -20.62 11.90 26.19
C ASN A 139 -20.47 13.21 25.40
N GLU A 140 -20.42 14.36 26.09
CA GLU A 140 -20.16 15.65 25.46
C GLU A 140 -18.77 15.68 24.78
N THR A 141 -17.75 15.16 25.46
CA THR A 141 -16.39 15.05 24.90
C THR A 141 -16.38 14.16 23.66
N PHE A 142 -17.02 12.99 23.72
CA PHE A 142 -17.10 12.07 22.60
C PHE A 142 -17.88 12.67 21.42
N ALA A 143 -18.98 13.39 21.68
CA ALA A 143 -19.72 14.10 20.63
C ALA A 143 -18.83 15.12 19.89
N GLN A 144 -18.03 15.90 20.63
CA GLN A 144 -17.07 16.83 20.04
C GLN A 144 -15.97 16.11 19.23
N GLN A 145 -15.47 14.97 19.72
CA GLN A 145 -14.47 14.16 19.01
C GLN A 145 -15.03 13.56 17.71
N VAL A 146 -16.26 13.03 17.75
CA VAL A 146 -16.93 12.44 16.58
C VAL A 146 -17.08 13.47 15.45
N HIS A 147 -17.41 14.72 15.76
CA HIS A 147 -17.44 15.79 14.75
C HIS A 147 -16.07 16.11 14.13
N GLN A 148 -14.97 15.72 14.79
CA GLN A 148 -13.61 15.86 14.25
C GLN A 148 -13.14 14.60 13.52
N PHE A 149 -13.91 13.50 13.55
CA PHE A 149 -13.55 12.29 12.84
C PHE A 149 -13.57 12.54 11.33
N SER A 150 -12.46 12.18 10.69
CA SER A 150 -12.26 12.33 9.25
C SER A 150 -11.55 11.11 8.71
N LYS A 151 -11.35 11.05 7.38
CA LYS A 151 -10.53 9.99 6.76
C LYS A 151 -9.09 9.95 7.28
N ALA A 152 -8.59 11.05 7.84
CA ALA A 152 -7.25 11.13 8.42
C ALA A 152 -7.20 10.61 9.86
N THR A 153 -8.34 10.58 10.56
CA THR A 153 -8.43 10.00 11.90
C THR A 153 -8.12 8.51 11.82
N SER A 154 -7.18 8.06 12.65
CA SER A 154 -6.80 6.65 12.64
C SER A 154 -7.88 5.81 13.30
N LEU A 155 -8.09 4.58 12.79
CA LEU A 155 -8.99 3.61 13.44
C LEU A 155 -8.58 3.30 14.88
N ARG A 156 -7.30 3.47 15.23
CA ARG A 156 -6.82 3.27 16.59
C ARG A 156 -7.36 4.34 17.53
N ASP A 157 -7.30 5.60 17.12
CA ASP A 157 -7.74 6.73 17.95
C ASP A 157 -9.25 6.68 18.16
N ALA A 158 -10.02 6.46 17.08
CA ALA A 158 -11.47 6.29 17.19
C ALA A 158 -11.87 5.10 18.10
N LYS A 159 -11.11 4.00 18.09
CA LYS A 159 -11.32 2.87 19.02
C LYS A 159 -11.00 3.25 20.47
N ALA A 160 -9.97 4.06 20.69
CA ALA A 160 -9.61 4.53 22.03
C ALA A 160 -10.69 5.43 22.60
N ASP A 161 -11.25 6.33 21.80
CA ASP A 161 -12.35 7.23 22.20
C ASP A 161 -13.62 6.44 22.57
N VAL A 162 -14.03 5.49 21.73
CA VAL A 162 -15.17 4.59 22.03
C VAL A 162 -14.93 3.77 23.29
N ALA A 163 -13.70 3.24 23.49
CA ALA A 163 -13.36 2.46 24.67
C ALA A 163 -13.35 3.30 25.97
N ALA A 164 -12.91 4.56 25.89
CA ALA A 164 -12.91 5.49 27.02
C ALA A 164 -14.35 5.81 27.48
N LEU A 165 -15.25 6.09 26.53
CA LEU A 165 -16.65 6.31 26.84
C LEU A 165 -17.32 5.04 27.39
N ALA A 166 -17.05 3.87 26.81
CA ALA A 166 -17.56 2.59 27.31
C ALA A 166 -17.11 2.28 28.74
N SER A 167 -15.85 2.58 29.08
CA SER A 167 -15.36 2.44 30.45
C SER A 167 -16.10 3.35 31.43
N THR A 168 -16.36 4.60 31.03
CA THR A 168 -17.11 5.56 31.84
C THR A 168 -18.55 5.10 32.07
N ALA A 169 -19.22 4.59 31.03
CA ALA A 169 -20.57 4.04 31.15
C ALA A 169 -20.64 2.86 32.14
N ILE A 170 -19.66 1.96 32.11
CA ILE A 170 -19.56 0.83 33.05
C ILE A 170 -19.36 1.33 34.49
N GLN A 171 -18.48 2.30 34.70
CA GLN A 171 -18.21 2.87 36.03
C GLN A 171 -19.45 3.60 36.58
N THR A 172 -20.13 4.39 35.75
CA THR A 172 -21.37 5.07 36.12
C THR A 172 -22.49 4.07 36.44
N ARG A 173 -22.60 2.97 35.69
CA ARG A 173 -23.53 1.88 36.01
C ARG A 173 -23.26 1.28 37.39
N ALA A 174 -22.00 1.02 37.70
CA ALA A 174 -21.59 0.49 39.00
C ALA A 174 -21.89 1.49 40.13
N ALA A 175 -21.62 2.78 39.92
CA ALA A 175 -21.94 3.84 40.88
C ALA A 175 -23.45 3.97 41.15
N LEU A 176 -24.30 3.88 40.12
CA LEU A 176 -25.75 3.89 40.31
C LEU A 176 -26.26 2.64 41.03
N ALA A 177 -25.60 1.50 40.87
CA ALA A 177 -25.98 0.25 41.52
C ALA A 177 -25.72 0.27 43.04
N THR A 178 -24.84 1.15 43.54
CA THR A 178 -24.60 1.29 44.99
C THR A 178 -25.56 2.25 45.69
N LEU A 179 -26.32 3.05 44.93
CA LEU A 179 -27.28 3.99 45.49
C LEU A 179 -28.51 3.26 46.06
N THR A 180 -28.96 3.71 47.23
CA THR A 180 -30.19 3.19 47.84
C THR A 180 -31.40 3.88 47.20
N VAL A 181 -32.24 3.12 46.51
CA VAL A 181 -33.47 3.64 45.89
C VAL A 181 -34.53 3.83 46.98
N GLY A 182 -35.08 5.03 47.09
CA GLY A 182 -36.18 5.32 48.00
C GLY A 182 -37.47 4.58 47.62
N SER A 183 -38.43 4.52 48.56
CA SER A 183 -39.73 3.88 48.34
C SER A 183 -40.70 4.72 47.50
N SER A 184 -40.33 5.95 47.11
CA SER A 184 -41.19 6.81 46.31
C SER A 184 -41.28 6.30 44.86
N PRO A 185 -42.45 6.46 44.19
CA PRO A 185 -42.58 6.16 42.76
C PRO A 185 -41.60 6.95 41.88
N ALA A 186 -41.27 8.19 42.27
CA ALA A 186 -40.35 9.05 41.54
C ALA A 186 -38.92 8.49 41.55
N ASP A 187 -38.42 8.02 42.70
CA ASP A 187 -37.07 7.45 42.81
C ASP A 187 -36.92 6.19 41.93
N ARG A 188 -37.94 5.32 41.95
CA ARG A 188 -37.98 4.13 41.08
C ARG A 188 -38.00 4.50 39.59
N HIS A 189 -38.74 5.54 39.23
CA HIS A 189 -38.79 6.02 37.84
C HIS A 189 -37.43 6.54 37.37
N VAL A 190 -36.74 7.36 38.19
CA VAL A 190 -35.39 7.84 37.88
C VAL A 190 -34.40 6.69 37.74
N LYS A 191 -34.43 5.70 38.65
CA LYS A 191 -33.55 4.52 38.57
C LYS A 191 -33.77 3.76 37.26
N ALA A 192 -35.03 3.49 36.92
CA ALA A 192 -35.37 2.76 35.71
C ALA A 192 -34.96 3.52 34.44
N ALA A 193 -35.16 4.83 34.39
CA ALA A 193 -34.73 5.66 33.27
C ALA A 193 -33.20 5.68 33.12
N ALA A 194 -32.46 5.81 34.23
CA ALA A 194 -31.01 5.80 34.23
C ALA A 194 -30.44 4.44 33.79
N ASP A 195 -31.00 3.34 34.30
CA ASP A 195 -30.60 1.98 33.90
C ASP A 195 -30.85 1.73 32.40
N ALA A 196 -32.02 2.16 31.89
CA ALA A 196 -32.38 2.00 30.50
C ALA A 196 -31.46 2.81 29.57
N ALA A 197 -31.15 4.06 29.94
CA ALA A 197 -30.22 4.91 29.19
C ALA A 197 -28.82 4.32 29.11
N ILE A 198 -28.24 3.93 30.26
CA ILE A 198 -26.88 3.36 30.29
C ILE A 198 -26.82 2.02 29.59
N ALA A 199 -27.86 1.18 29.70
CA ALA A 199 -27.91 -0.10 29.00
C ALA A 199 -27.95 0.10 27.48
N SER A 200 -28.76 1.04 26.99
CA SER A 200 -28.82 1.39 25.57
C SER A 200 -27.48 1.93 25.07
N GLU A 201 -26.87 2.86 25.82
CA GLU A 201 -25.57 3.46 25.47
C GLU A 201 -24.46 2.41 25.43
N THR A 202 -24.40 1.52 26.42
CA THR A 202 -23.44 0.40 26.45
C THR A 202 -23.61 -0.52 25.24
N ASN A 203 -24.84 -0.78 24.82
CA ASN A 203 -25.12 -1.60 23.64
C ASN A 203 -24.66 -0.92 22.35
N TRP A 204 -24.91 0.39 22.22
CA TRP A 204 -24.41 1.17 21.10
C TRP A 204 -22.88 1.18 21.06
N LEU A 205 -22.21 1.44 22.18
CA LEU A 205 -20.74 1.50 22.28
C LEU A 205 -20.08 0.15 21.96
N THR A 206 -20.68 -0.95 22.41
CA THR A 206 -20.23 -2.31 22.06
C THR A 206 -20.35 -2.54 20.55
N THR A 207 -21.47 -2.12 19.96
CA THR A 207 -21.69 -2.23 18.52
C THR A 207 -20.75 -1.34 17.72
N ALA A 208 -20.49 -0.12 18.20
CA ALA A 208 -19.57 0.84 17.62
C ALA A 208 -18.13 0.31 17.64
N ALA A 209 -17.69 -0.30 18.74
CA ALA A 209 -16.40 -0.96 18.83
C ALA A 209 -16.28 -2.12 17.82
N GLY A 210 -17.32 -2.93 17.67
CA GLY A 210 -17.39 -4.00 16.67
C GLY A 210 -17.35 -3.46 15.23
N ALA A 211 -18.09 -2.39 14.93
CA ALA A 211 -18.07 -1.72 13.64
C ALA A 211 -16.68 -1.12 13.34
N LEU A 212 -15.98 -0.52 14.31
CA LEU A 212 -14.61 -0.05 14.11
C LEU A 212 -13.59 -1.19 13.94
N ALA A 213 -13.85 -2.37 14.52
CA ALA A 213 -13.03 -3.55 14.31
C ALA A 213 -13.18 -4.10 12.89
N GLN A 214 -14.39 -4.07 12.35
CA GLN A 214 -14.71 -4.51 11.00
C GLN A 214 -15.66 -3.50 10.32
N PRO A 215 -15.13 -2.41 9.72
CA PRO A 215 -15.96 -1.33 9.18
C PRO A 215 -16.94 -1.77 8.08
N ALA A 216 -16.58 -2.78 7.29
CA ALA A 216 -17.45 -3.37 6.27
C ALA A 216 -18.36 -4.49 6.83
N GLY A 217 -18.46 -4.63 8.15
CA GLY A 217 -19.22 -5.68 8.84
C GLY A 217 -20.69 -5.30 9.07
N PRO A 218 -21.53 -6.27 9.44
CA PRO A 218 -22.97 -6.06 9.64
C PRO A 218 -23.31 -5.15 10.82
N MET A 219 -22.38 -4.97 11.78
CA MET A 219 -22.59 -4.16 12.97
C MET A 219 -22.73 -2.66 12.63
N ALA A 220 -22.10 -2.18 11.56
CA ALA A 220 -22.22 -0.78 11.13
C ALA A 220 -23.69 -0.41 10.82
N ALA A 221 -24.44 -1.33 10.19
CA ALA A 221 -25.85 -1.12 9.85
C ALA A 221 -26.79 -1.04 11.08
N GLN A 222 -26.35 -1.55 12.24
CA GLN A 222 -27.15 -1.53 13.48
C GLN A 222 -27.01 -0.20 14.24
N LEU A 223 -25.95 0.57 13.98
CA LEU A 223 -25.63 1.78 14.74
C LEU A 223 -26.71 2.86 14.64
N THR A 224 -27.41 2.96 13.51
CA THR A 224 -28.48 3.97 13.33
C THR A 224 -29.64 3.73 14.28
N SER A 225 -30.18 2.51 14.31
CA SER A 225 -31.33 2.19 15.17
C SER A 225 -30.96 2.22 16.64
N LEU A 226 -29.76 1.75 16.99
CA LEU A 226 -29.24 1.85 18.35
C LEU A 226 -29.02 3.30 18.78
N GLY A 227 -28.52 4.17 17.90
CA GLY A 227 -28.31 5.58 18.20
C GLY A 227 -29.63 6.31 18.48
N LEU A 228 -30.68 5.98 17.73
CA LEU A 228 -32.04 6.50 17.98
C LEU A 228 -32.60 6.00 19.32
N ASP A 229 -32.36 4.75 19.68
CA ASP A 229 -32.77 4.22 20.99
C ASP A 229 -32.03 4.94 22.13
N VAL A 230 -30.71 5.12 22.01
CA VAL A 230 -29.90 5.86 23.01
C VAL A 230 -30.43 7.28 23.18
N ALA A 231 -30.62 8.02 22.08
CA ALA A 231 -31.16 9.38 22.13
C ALA A 231 -32.54 9.43 22.82
N SER A 232 -33.42 8.48 22.50
CA SER A 232 -34.74 8.39 23.15
C SER A 232 -34.64 8.08 24.65
N LYS A 233 -33.74 7.20 25.08
CA LYS A 233 -33.58 6.87 26.50
C LYS A 233 -32.91 8.00 27.29
N LEU A 234 -31.98 8.73 26.68
CA LEU A 234 -31.35 9.89 27.31
C LEU A 234 -32.32 11.07 27.44
N ASP A 235 -33.22 11.29 26.48
CA ASP A 235 -34.30 12.27 26.58
C ASP A 235 -35.29 11.94 27.71
N ALA A 236 -35.68 10.65 27.82
CA ALA A 236 -36.52 10.17 28.93
C ALA A 236 -35.82 10.34 30.30
N LEU A 237 -34.51 10.11 30.36
CA LEU A 237 -33.71 10.36 31.56
C LEU A 237 -33.66 11.86 31.91
N GLY A 238 -33.48 12.75 30.92
CA GLY A 238 -33.48 14.20 31.13
C GLY A 238 -34.82 14.70 31.68
N SER A 239 -35.93 14.12 31.22
CA SER A 239 -37.27 14.38 31.75
C SER A 239 -37.45 13.89 33.19
N ALA A 240 -36.93 12.71 33.52
CA ALA A 240 -36.99 12.15 34.87
C ALA A 240 -36.03 12.85 35.86
N LEU A 241 -34.91 13.38 35.36
CA LEU A 241 -33.83 13.95 36.14
C LEU A 241 -33.34 15.29 35.57
N PRO A 242 -34.11 16.38 35.77
CA PRO A 242 -33.76 17.71 35.26
C PRO A 242 -32.36 18.15 35.71
N GLY A 243 -31.63 18.78 34.79
CA GLY A 243 -30.26 19.25 34.99
C GLY A 243 -29.17 18.29 34.50
N ILE A 244 -29.51 17.09 34.04
CA ILE A 244 -28.59 16.25 33.27
C ILE A 244 -28.81 16.54 31.79
N SER A 245 -27.86 17.25 31.16
CA SER A 245 -27.76 17.28 29.70
C SER A 245 -27.04 16.01 29.27
N ALA A 246 -27.80 15.05 28.76
CA ALA A 246 -27.24 13.87 28.16
C ALA A 246 -27.16 14.08 26.64
N THR A 247 -26.12 14.78 26.20
CA THR A 247 -25.86 14.98 24.77
C THR A 247 -25.21 13.73 24.22
N PHE A 248 -25.90 12.97 23.38
CA PHE A 248 -25.28 11.84 22.69
C PHE A 248 -24.59 12.32 21.41
N ALA A 249 -23.46 11.70 21.07
CA ALA A 249 -22.82 11.94 19.78
C ALA A 249 -23.81 11.68 18.64
N ASP A 250 -23.81 12.54 17.63
CA ASP A 250 -24.59 12.30 16.43
C ASP A 250 -24.13 11.00 15.78
N ALA A 251 -24.97 9.96 15.92
CA ALA A 251 -24.69 8.63 15.40
C ALA A 251 -24.44 8.66 13.89
N SER A 252 -25.06 9.60 13.16
CA SER A 252 -24.89 9.69 11.70
C SER A 252 -23.46 10.09 11.32
N THR A 253 -22.86 11.07 12.00
CA THR A 253 -21.45 11.45 11.80
C THR A 253 -20.50 10.26 12.07
N PHE A 254 -20.73 9.50 13.16
CA PHE A 254 -19.92 8.31 13.46
C PHE A 254 -20.07 7.21 12.39
N ILE A 255 -21.30 6.98 11.90
CA ILE A 255 -21.58 5.99 10.85
C ILE A 255 -20.91 6.40 9.54
N GLU A 256 -20.99 7.68 9.14
CA GLU A 256 -20.31 8.20 7.96
C GLU A 256 -18.79 7.97 8.02
N TYR A 257 -18.19 8.15 9.20
CA TYR A 257 -16.79 7.83 9.44
C TYR A 257 -16.50 6.33 9.26
N VAL A 258 -17.27 5.44 9.88
CA VAL A 258 -17.12 3.98 9.74
C VAL A 258 -17.26 3.55 8.27
N ASP A 259 -18.27 4.04 7.55
CA ASP A 259 -18.46 3.76 6.12
C ASP A 259 -17.32 4.33 5.26
N GLY A 260 -16.76 5.47 5.65
CA GLY A 260 -15.54 6.02 5.05
C GLY A 260 -14.35 5.08 5.19
N GLN A 261 -14.16 4.49 6.38
CA GLN A 261 -13.11 3.51 6.64
C GLN A 261 -13.32 2.21 5.85
N ALA A 262 -14.55 1.72 5.76
CA ALA A 262 -14.90 0.55 4.95
C ALA A 262 -14.54 0.75 3.47
N ARG A 263 -14.94 1.89 2.89
CA ARG A 263 -14.61 2.25 1.50
C ARG A 263 -13.10 2.38 1.26
N SER A 264 -12.37 2.96 2.22
CA SER A 264 -10.90 3.08 2.17
C SER A 264 -10.21 1.72 2.15
N ALA A 265 -10.64 0.80 3.03
CA ALA A 265 -10.15 -0.56 3.07
C ALA A 265 -10.43 -1.31 1.75
N GLN A 266 -11.65 -1.20 1.22
CA GLN A 266 -12.02 -1.80 -0.06
C GLN A 266 -11.18 -1.25 -1.22
N THR A 267 -10.99 0.07 -1.27
CA THR A 267 -10.13 0.71 -2.28
C THR A 267 -8.71 0.17 -2.22
N THR A 268 -8.15 -0.03 -1.01
CA THR A 268 -6.83 -0.63 -0.83
C THR A 268 -6.76 -2.06 -1.38
N VAL A 269 -7.78 -2.88 -1.12
CA VAL A 269 -7.90 -4.24 -1.68
C VAL A 269 -7.92 -4.22 -3.20
N ASP A 270 -8.71 -3.31 -3.79
CA ASP A 270 -8.84 -3.18 -5.24
C ASP A 270 -7.55 -2.69 -5.90
N VAL A 271 -6.84 -1.73 -5.28
CA VAL A 271 -5.50 -1.29 -5.73
C VAL A 271 -4.49 -2.44 -5.66
N ARG A 272 -4.48 -3.24 -4.59
CA ARG A 272 -3.61 -4.44 -4.51
C ARG A 272 -3.94 -5.45 -5.61
N ARG A 273 -5.22 -5.63 -5.95
CA ARG A 273 -5.63 -6.50 -7.07
C ARG A 273 -5.12 -5.95 -8.40
N PHE A 274 -5.24 -4.65 -8.64
CA PHE A 274 -4.69 -3.98 -9.81
C PHE A 274 -3.16 -4.18 -9.91
N ILE A 275 -2.42 -3.93 -8.83
CA ILE A 275 -0.95 -4.11 -8.78
C ILE A 275 -0.56 -5.54 -9.15
N ARG A 276 -1.24 -6.55 -8.59
CA ARG A 276 -0.95 -7.96 -8.93
C ARG A 276 -1.18 -8.28 -10.40
N ARG A 277 -2.18 -7.67 -11.04
CA ARG A 277 -2.40 -7.84 -12.49
C ARG A 277 -1.26 -7.21 -13.31
N ILE A 278 -0.77 -6.04 -12.91
CA ILE A 278 0.43 -5.44 -13.53
C ILE A 278 1.65 -6.34 -13.32
N ASP A 279 1.88 -6.88 -12.12
CA ASP A 279 2.99 -7.83 -11.86
C ASP A 279 2.90 -9.07 -12.77
N THR A 280 1.70 -9.59 -13.02
CA THR A 280 1.49 -10.70 -13.98
C THR A 280 1.86 -10.29 -15.40
N LEU A 281 1.46 -9.10 -15.85
CA LEU A 281 1.81 -8.61 -17.19
C LEU A 281 3.32 -8.36 -17.33
N VAL A 282 3.98 -7.83 -16.31
CA VAL A 282 5.45 -7.71 -16.27
C VAL A 282 6.10 -9.08 -16.34
N ALA A 283 5.61 -10.06 -15.58
CA ALA A 283 6.16 -11.42 -15.62
C ALA A 283 6.00 -12.04 -17.03
N GLN A 284 4.88 -11.79 -17.70
CA GLN A 284 4.65 -12.24 -19.08
C GLN A 284 5.59 -11.56 -20.09
N SER A 285 6.01 -10.31 -19.86
CA SER A 285 6.94 -9.61 -20.75
C SER A 285 8.38 -10.11 -20.68
N GLN A 286 8.75 -10.85 -19.61
CA GLN A 286 10.13 -11.34 -19.41
C GLN A 286 10.62 -12.25 -20.52
N THR A 287 9.75 -13.07 -21.10
CA THR A 287 10.09 -13.93 -22.24
C THR A 287 10.46 -13.08 -23.45
N ALA A 288 9.60 -12.12 -23.82
CA ALA A 288 9.86 -11.21 -24.92
C ALA A 288 11.11 -10.34 -24.69
N PHE A 289 11.35 -9.91 -23.45
CA PHE A 289 12.58 -9.21 -23.06
C PHE A 289 13.84 -10.07 -23.28
N THR A 290 13.79 -11.36 -22.93
CA THR A 290 14.92 -12.27 -23.14
C THR A 290 15.17 -12.50 -24.63
N GLN A 291 14.12 -12.78 -25.40
CA GLN A 291 14.19 -13.01 -26.85
C GLN A 291 14.74 -11.78 -27.59
N ILE A 292 14.25 -10.58 -27.28
CA ILE A 292 14.72 -9.38 -27.98
C ILE A 292 16.18 -9.05 -27.64
N ASN A 293 16.61 -9.28 -26.39
CA ASN A 293 18.03 -9.10 -26.03
C ASN A 293 18.93 -10.11 -26.75
N GLU A 294 18.44 -11.32 -27.02
CA GLU A 294 19.16 -12.29 -27.84
C GLU A 294 19.29 -11.81 -29.29
N VAL A 295 18.21 -11.30 -29.89
CA VAL A 295 18.21 -10.66 -31.22
C VAL A 295 19.23 -9.52 -31.26
N PHE A 296 19.17 -8.57 -30.32
CA PHE A 296 20.13 -7.45 -30.25
C PHE A 296 21.57 -7.93 -30.05
N GLY A 297 21.77 -8.99 -29.26
CA GLY A 297 23.07 -9.63 -29.07
C GLY A 297 23.65 -10.20 -30.37
N VAL A 298 22.82 -10.88 -31.16
CA VAL A 298 23.19 -11.41 -32.48
C VAL A 298 23.53 -10.27 -33.45
N LEU A 299 22.65 -9.27 -33.57
CA LEU A 299 22.88 -8.12 -34.45
C LEU A 299 24.17 -7.39 -34.07
N SER A 300 24.40 -7.14 -32.78
CA SER A 300 25.63 -6.50 -32.31
C SER A 300 26.87 -7.34 -32.64
N ASN A 301 26.83 -8.66 -32.44
CA ASN A 301 27.96 -9.53 -32.77
C ASN A 301 28.29 -9.52 -34.27
N VAL A 302 27.27 -9.62 -35.13
CA VAL A 302 27.42 -9.63 -36.59
C VAL A 302 27.89 -8.28 -37.13
N ALA A 303 27.36 -7.17 -36.61
CA ALA A 303 27.80 -5.81 -36.98
C ALA A 303 29.28 -5.57 -36.66
N ASN A 304 29.82 -6.26 -35.64
CA ASN A 304 31.22 -6.20 -35.24
C ASN A 304 32.12 -7.22 -35.97
N GLY A 305 31.61 -7.88 -37.02
CA GLY A 305 32.36 -8.85 -37.83
C GLY A 305 32.38 -10.28 -37.28
N GLY A 306 31.57 -10.58 -36.26
CA GLY A 306 31.37 -11.93 -35.75
C GLY A 306 30.43 -12.77 -36.62
N PHE A 307 30.33 -14.07 -36.31
CA PHE A 307 29.38 -14.99 -36.93
C PHE A 307 28.08 -15.08 -36.13
N SER A 308 26.95 -15.27 -36.79
CA SER A 308 25.65 -15.50 -36.14
C SER A 308 25.35 -16.98 -35.97
N SER A 309 24.78 -17.36 -34.83
CA SER A 309 24.12 -18.66 -34.65
C SER A 309 22.70 -18.69 -35.21
N MET A 310 22.10 -17.53 -35.52
CA MET A 310 20.77 -17.39 -36.11
C MET A 310 20.85 -16.93 -37.57
N SER A 311 20.05 -17.54 -38.44
CA SER A 311 19.81 -17.01 -39.78
C SER A 311 18.94 -15.74 -39.75
N LEU A 312 18.92 -14.99 -40.84
CA LEU A 312 18.07 -13.80 -40.98
C LEU A 312 16.58 -14.12 -40.77
N ALA A 313 16.09 -15.20 -41.38
CA ALA A 313 14.69 -15.63 -41.23
C ALA A 313 14.33 -16.01 -39.78
N GLN A 314 15.29 -16.58 -39.02
CA GLN A 314 15.08 -16.85 -37.60
C GLN A 314 14.98 -15.55 -36.78
N LEU A 315 15.80 -14.54 -37.09
CA LEU A 315 15.69 -13.23 -36.43
C LEU A 315 14.35 -12.56 -36.71
N GLU A 316 13.91 -12.55 -37.97
CA GLU A 316 12.59 -12.00 -38.37
C GLU A 316 11.45 -12.69 -37.59
N GLN A 317 11.52 -14.02 -37.47
CA GLN A 317 10.54 -14.81 -36.71
C GLN A 317 10.53 -14.50 -35.20
N GLU A 318 11.71 -14.38 -34.58
CA GLU A 318 11.83 -14.03 -33.16
C GLU A 318 11.30 -12.62 -32.89
N VAL A 319 11.65 -11.64 -33.74
CA VAL A 319 11.15 -10.26 -33.61
C VAL A 319 9.63 -10.20 -33.79
N THR A 320 9.07 -10.93 -34.76
CA THR A 320 7.61 -11.02 -34.95
C THR A 320 6.92 -11.58 -33.69
N THR A 321 7.53 -12.57 -33.04
CA THR A 321 7.02 -13.18 -31.81
C THR A 321 7.05 -12.18 -30.64
N VAL A 322 8.14 -11.42 -30.50
CA VAL A 322 8.28 -10.33 -29.51
C VAL A 322 7.21 -9.26 -29.72
N ILE A 323 7.02 -8.79 -30.96
CA ILE A 323 6.00 -7.78 -31.31
C ILE A 323 4.60 -8.27 -30.95
N SER A 324 4.28 -9.51 -31.31
CA SER A 324 2.97 -10.12 -30.99
C SER A 324 2.73 -10.19 -29.48
N ASN A 325 3.74 -10.65 -28.71
CA ASN A 325 3.65 -10.74 -27.25
C ASN A 325 3.45 -9.36 -26.60
N ARG A 326 4.29 -8.37 -26.93
CA ARG A 326 4.19 -7.01 -26.36
C ARG A 326 2.89 -6.32 -26.76
N SER A 327 2.40 -6.51 -27.98
CA SER A 327 1.10 -5.99 -28.43
C SER A 327 -0.05 -6.56 -27.61
N SER A 328 -0.02 -7.87 -27.33
CA SER A 328 -1.00 -8.54 -26.48
C SER A 328 -0.97 -8.04 -25.03
N ILE A 329 0.23 -7.81 -24.48
CA ILE A 329 0.40 -7.27 -23.12
C ILE A 329 -0.11 -5.83 -23.05
N ALA A 330 0.22 -4.97 -24.02
CA ALA A 330 -0.27 -3.61 -24.10
C ALA A 330 -1.80 -3.55 -24.18
N ALA A 331 -2.41 -4.39 -25.02
CA ALA A 331 -3.86 -4.52 -25.12
C ALA A 331 -4.49 -4.97 -23.80
N SER A 332 -3.92 -5.99 -23.15
CA SER A 332 -4.38 -6.47 -21.84
C SER A 332 -4.30 -5.38 -20.77
N ALA A 333 -3.21 -4.62 -20.75
CA ALA A 333 -3.01 -3.52 -19.81
C ALA A 333 -4.07 -2.41 -19.96
N ARG A 334 -4.44 -2.05 -21.19
CA ARG A 334 -5.48 -1.04 -21.46
C ARG A 334 -6.85 -1.42 -20.89
N THR A 335 -7.13 -2.70 -20.70
CA THR A 335 -8.41 -3.20 -20.15
C THR A 335 -8.44 -3.35 -18.63
N LEU A 336 -7.32 -3.11 -17.94
CA LEU A 336 -7.27 -3.25 -16.48
C LEU A 336 -8.17 -2.24 -15.78
N ASN A 337 -8.92 -2.70 -14.77
CA ASN A 337 -9.65 -1.81 -13.86
C ASN A 337 -8.66 -1.15 -12.89
N ALA A 338 -8.45 0.15 -13.06
CA ALA A 338 -7.61 0.98 -12.21
C ALA A 338 -8.49 1.86 -11.29
N PRO A 339 -8.71 1.45 -10.02
CA PRO A 339 -9.76 2.00 -9.16
C PRO A 339 -9.49 3.44 -8.68
N THR A 340 -8.24 3.91 -8.77
CA THR A 340 -7.82 5.23 -8.28
C THR A 340 -7.09 6.02 -9.35
N ALA A 341 -6.98 7.34 -9.19
CA ALA A 341 -6.20 8.16 -10.12
C ALA A 341 -4.71 7.75 -10.20
N PRO A 342 -4.01 7.47 -9.08
CA PRO A 342 -2.66 6.91 -9.12
C PRO A 342 -2.57 5.56 -9.86
N ALA A 343 -3.56 4.68 -9.70
CA ALA A 343 -3.61 3.41 -10.44
C ALA A 343 -3.77 3.64 -11.95
N ARG A 344 -4.64 4.58 -12.36
CA ARG A 344 -4.82 4.94 -13.79
C ARG A 344 -3.55 5.54 -14.38
N HIS A 345 -2.84 6.35 -13.61
CA HIS A 345 -1.55 6.90 -14.04
C HIS A 345 -0.52 5.80 -14.27
N VAL A 346 -0.38 4.85 -13.34
CA VAL A 346 0.49 3.67 -13.49
C VAL A 346 0.10 2.84 -14.71
N GLN A 347 -1.20 2.59 -14.91
CA GLN A 347 -1.70 1.86 -16.09
C GLN A 347 -1.29 2.56 -17.39
N SER A 348 -1.48 3.87 -17.47
CA SER A 348 -1.09 4.67 -18.63
C SER A 348 0.41 4.56 -18.90
N LEU A 349 1.25 4.72 -17.87
CA LEU A 349 2.70 4.63 -18.01
C LEU A 349 3.16 3.23 -18.45
N PHE A 350 2.51 2.17 -17.96
CA PHE A 350 2.80 0.80 -18.40
C PHE A 350 2.47 0.61 -19.88
N VAL A 351 1.34 1.13 -20.34
CA VAL A 351 0.94 1.09 -21.75
C VAL A 351 1.93 1.88 -22.62
N THR A 352 2.32 3.09 -22.19
CA THR A 352 3.35 3.89 -22.89
C THR A 352 4.67 3.14 -22.98
N ALA A 353 5.14 2.53 -21.89
CA ALA A 353 6.38 1.75 -21.89
C ALA A 353 6.32 0.56 -22.88
N MET A 354 5.17 -0.11 -23.00
CA MET A 354 4.96 -1.18 -23.98
C MET A 354 4.89 -0.65 -25.42
N ASP A 355 4.16 0.44 -25.65
CA ASP A 355 4.01 1.04 -26.98
C ASP A 355 5.34 1.59 -27.51
N ASP A 356 6.17 2.20 -26.66
CA ASP A 356 7.49 2.67 -27.05
C ASP A 356 8.48 1.52 -27.28
N SER A 357 8.36 0.44 -26.48
CA SER A 357 9.12 -0.80 -26.75
C SER A 357 8.71 -1.45 -28.08
N LEU A 358 7.42 -1.41 -28.43
CA LEU A 358 6.92 -1.92 -29.72
C LEU A 358 7.46 -1.13 -30.91
N LYS A 359 7.62 0.20 -30.79
CA LYS A 359 8.23 1.01 -31.85
C LYS A 359 9.69 0.61 -32.12
N ASP A 360 10.45 0.32 -31.05
CA ASP A 360 11.83 -0.18 -31.17
C ASP A 360 11.87 -1.54 -31.88
N ASP A 361 11.01 -2.48 -31.47
CA ASP A 361 10.92 -3.80 -32.12
C ASP A 361 10.49 -3.70 -33.59
N GLN A 362 9.50 -2.83 -33.90
CA GLN A 362 9.02 -2.60 -35.26
C GLN A 362 10.06 -1.92 -36.14
N ALA A 363 10.92 -1.07 -35.58
CA ALA A 363 12.04 -0.48 -36.30
C ALA A 363 13.07 -1.55 -36.69
N ILE A 364 13.32 -2.53 -35.82
CA ILE A 364 14.15 -3.69 -36.14
C ILE A 364 13.48 -4.54 -37.23
N ASP A 365 12.21 -4.91 -37.06
CA ASP A 365 11.46 -5.72 -38.03
C ASP A 365 11.43 -5.09 -39.42
N GLY A 366 11.07 -3.81 -39.49
CA GLY A 366 11.05 -3.04 -40.74
C GLY A 366 12.44 -3.01 -41.40
N CYS A 367 13.49 -2.77 -40.62
CA CYS A 367 14.85 -2.76 -41.14
C CYS A 367 15.31 -4.12 -41.67
N LEU A 368 15.02 -5.22 -40.97
CA LEU A 368 15.36 -6.58 -41.41
C LEU A 368 14.70 -6.88 -42.76
N ASN A 369 13.41 -6.55 -42.88
CA ASN A 369 12.63 -6.73 -44.10
C ASN A 369 13.15 -5.88 -45.28
N GLU A 370 13.47 -4.60 -45.04
CA GLU A 370 13.94 -3.68 -46.08
C GLU A 370 15.35 -4.03 -46.60
N ASN A 371 16.22 -4.57 -45.73
CA ASN A 371 17.63 -4.79 -46.03
C ASN A 371 17.97 -6.25 -46.35
N ASN A 372 16.99 -7.14 -46.48
CA ASN A 372 17.19 -8.59 -46.67
C ASN A 372 17.98 -9.01 -47.94
N ARG A 373 18.32 -8.05 -48.81
CA ARG A 373 19.15 -8.25 -50.02
C ARG A 373 20.64 -7.98 -49.81
N TYR A 374 21.02 -7.42 -48.66
CA TYR A 374 22.41 -7.05 -48.37
C TYR A 374 23.14 -8.11 -47.53
N GLY A 375 24.47 -7.96 -47.41
CA GLY A 375 25.25 -8.80 -46.51
C GLY A 375 24.84 -8.57 -45.05
N PHE A 376 24.80 -9.65 -44.25
CA PHE A 376 24.27 -9.64 -42.88
C PHE A 376 24.95 -8.60 -41.97
N ALA A 377 26.26 -8.37 -42.11
CA ALA A 377 26.98 -7.32 -41.37
C ALA A 377 26.40 -5.92 -41.60
N TYR A 378 26.04 -5.61 -42.85
CA TYR A 378 25.41 -4.34 -43.19
C TYR A 378 24.00 -4.24 -42.59
N ILE A 379 23.17 -5.29 -42.79
CA ILE A 379 21.82 -5.38 -42.21
C ILE A 379 21.88 -5.09 -40.71
N ALA A 380 22.75 -5.80 -39.99
CA ALA A 380 22.87 -5.69 -38.55
C ALA A 380 23.25 -4.26 -38.09
N SER A 381 24.23 -3.62 -38.73
CA SER A 381 24.63 -2.26 -38.38
C SER A 381 23.52 -1.23 -38.65
N SER A 382 22.78 -1.40 -39.76
CA SER A 382 21.69 -0.52 -40.16
C SER A 382 20.52 -0.64 -39.19
N CYS A 383 20.17 -1.86 -38.78
CA CYS A 383 19.03 -2.08 -37.87
C CYS A 383 19.29 -1.59 -36.46
N LEU A 384 20.50 -1.79 -35.93
CA LEU A 384 20.91 -1.20 -34.65
C LEU A 384 20.84 0.33 -34.67
N THR A 385 21.21 0.95 -35.80
CA THR A 385 21.13 2.40 -35.97
C THR A 385 19.68 2.87 -36.02
N ALA A 386 18.84 2.18 -36.81
CA ALA A 386 17.42 2.52 -37.00
C ALA A 386 16.62 2.45 -35.69
N SER A 387 16.95 1.51 -34.80
CA SER A 387 16.20 1.30 -33.54
C SER A 387 16.67 2.21 -32.40
N SER A 388 17.90 2.72 -32.44
CA SER A 388 18.54 3.45 -31.33
C SER A 388 17.74 4.63 -30.74
N ALA A 389 17.01 5.38 -31.56
CA ALA A 389 16.18 6.49 -31.10
C ALA A 389 14.96 6.00 -30.29
N TYR A 390 14.37 4.88 -30.70
CA TYR A 390 13.22 4.27 -30.03
C TYR A 390 13.66 3.54 -28.75
N ALA A 391 14.83 2.90 -28.75
CA ALA A 391 15.39 2.23 -27.58
C ALA A 391 15.53 3.18 -26.37
N ASN A 392 16.06 4.40 -26.58
CA ASN A 392 16.19 5.39 -25.50
C ASN A 392 14.81 5.82 -24.96
N THR A 393 13.85 6.06 -25.86
CA THR A 393 12.48 6.45 -25.49
C THR A 393 11.80 5.33 -24.68
N ALA A 394 11.94 4.08 -25.13
CA ALA A 394 11.40 2.91 -24.43
C ALA A 394 12.02 2.75 -23.04
N HIS A 395 13.33 2.99 -22.90
CA HIS A 395 14.02 2.96 -21.60
C HIS A 395 13.47 4.02 -20.63
N GLU A 396 13.39 5.28 -21.05
CA GLU A 396 12.86 6.37 -20.22
C GLU A 396 11.41 6.13 -19.77
N ALA A 397 10.58 5.56 -20.66
CA ALA A 397 9.21 5.19 -20.37
C ALA A 397 9.13 4.07 -19.30
N LYS A 398 9.96 3.03 -19.40
CA LYS A 398 10.05 1.95 -18.41
C LYS A 398 10.48 2.45 -17.03
N ASP A 399 11.49 3.31 -16.98
CA ASP A 399 11.96 3.91 -15.73
C ASP A 399 10.90 4.78 -15.06
N THR A 400 10.17 5.56 -15.86
CA THR A 400 9.06 6.37 -15.37
C THR A 400 7.92 5.51 -14.84
N PHE A 401 7.56 4.42 -15.56
CA PHE A 401 6.62 3.42 -15.06
C PHE A 401 7.07 2.83 -13.72
N TRP A 402 8.32 2.35 -13.61
CA TRP A 402 8.79 1.66 -12.40
C TRP A 402 8.76 2.57 -11.16
N ARG A 403 9.14 3.84 -11.30
CA ARG A 403 9.06 4.83 -10.22
C ARG A 403 7.60 5.01 -9.75
N ALA A 404 6.67 5.20 -10.68
CA ALA A 404 5.25 5.39 -10.36
C ALA A 404 4.64 4.12 -9.75
N PHE A 405 4.94 2.94 -10.32
CA PHE A 405 4.43 1.66 -9.85
C PHE A 405 4.93 1.34 -8.43
N ASN A 406 6.22 1.55 -8.16
CA ASN A 406 6.76 1.36 -6.82
C ASN A 406 6.22 2.38 -5.80
N SER A 407 5.89 3.60 -6.23
CA SER A 407 5.18 4.56 -5.38
C SER A 407 3.78 4.06 -5.00
N LEU A 408 3.01 3.57 -5.98
CA LEU A 408 1.68 2.99 -5.76
C LEU A 408 1.72 1.74 -4.86
N ARG A 409 2.74 0.89 -5.02
CA ARG A 409 2.94 -0.28 -4.14
C ARG A 409 3.15 0.13 -2.69
N ARG A 410 4.01 1.12 -2.44
CA ARG A 410 4.24 1.64 -1.09
C ARG A 410 2.97 2.24 -0.46
N SER A 411 2.13 2.93 -1.24
CA SER A 411 0.89 3.54 -0.71
C SER A 411 -0.12 2.52 -0.18
N VAL A 412 0.01 1.24 -0.53
CA VAL A 412 -0.83 0.14 -0.01
C VAL A 412 -0.05 -0.87 0.82
N GLY A 413 1.17 -0.53 1.27
CA GLY A 413 2.01 -1.36 2.13
C GLY A 413 2.60 -2.59 1.43
N MET A 414 2.83 -2.54 0.12
CA MET A 414 3.52 -3.59 -0.64
C MET A 414 5.00 -3.23 -0.85
N ASN A 415 5.88 -4.24 -0.79
CA ASN A 415 7.31 -4.10 -1.10
C ASN A 415 7.54 -3.64 -2.54
N THR A 416 8.64 -2.94 -2.80
CA THR A 416 9.05 -2.54 -4.15
C THR A 416 9.33 -3.76 -5.04
N SER A 417 9.11 -3.60 -6.34
CA SER A 417 9.47 -4.57 -7.37
C SER A 417 10.68 -4.06 -8.15
N HIS A 418 11.59 -4.99 -8.48
CA HIS A 418 12.85 -4.73 -9.18
C HIS A 418 12.98 -5.56 -10.47
N ARG A 419 11.86 -6.00 -11.05
CA ARG A 419 11.88 -6.80 -12.28
C ARG A 419 12.20 -5.91 -13.48
N SER A 420 12.90 -6.43 -14.48
CA SER A 420 13.05 -5.77 -15.77
C SER A 420 11.77 -5.87 -16.60
N LEU A 421 11.57 -4.91 -17.50
CA LEU A 421 10.36 -4.76 -18.33
C LEU A 421 10.66 -4.93 -19.82
#